data_AF-A0A961KB35-F1
#
_entry.id   AF-A0A961KB35-F1
#
_cell.length_a   1.000
_cell.length_b   1.000
_cell.length_c   1.000
_cell.angle_alpha   90.00
_cell.angle_beta   90.00
_cell.angle_gamma   90.00
#
_symmetry.space_group_name_H-M   'P 1'
#
loop_
_entity.id
_entity.type
_entity.pdbx_description
1 polymer ?
#
loop_
_entity_poly.entity_id
_entity_poly.type
_entity_poly.pdbx_seq_one_letter_code
_entity_poly.pdbx_strand_id
1 'polypeptide(L)'
;SNHYPLAFATQYTWIIGALVFLMGVSIRHYFNSNHARTGNPTWTWAVTAVIFILIMWLSVAPAMSRAEEDLSALPPSVSRFAQAADFDQVYNTVTGRCSMCHAEMPVYPGINWAPHGLRLETQAEVARAARLIYLQAGRAHAMPPSNLSWMEDDERALIRQWYQGVVDSGRG
;
A
#
# COMPACT_ATOMS: atom_id res chain seq x y z
N SER A 1 3.63 -20.33 -21.54
CA SER A 1 3.21 -19.19 -20.70
C SER A 1 4.01 -19.23 -19.42
N ASN A 2 5.03 -18.38 -19.28
CA ASN A 2 5.84 -18.31 -18.06
C ASN A 2 5.01 -17.61 -16.97
N HIS A 3 4.43 -18.39 -16.07
CA HIS A 3 3.93 -17.91 -14.80
C HIS A 3 5.12 -17.42 -13.98
N TYR A 4 5.45 -16.13 -14.08
CA TYR A 4 6.28 -15.48 -13.08
C TYR A 4 5.48 -15.46 -11.77
N PRO A 5 5.95 -16.13 -10.70
CA PRO A 5 5.33 -15.99 -9.41
C PRO A 5 5.46 -14.53 -9.00
N LEU A 6 4.32 -13.90 -8.74
CA LEU A 6 4.09 -12.53 -8.25
C LEU A 6 4.73 -12.25 -6.88
N ALA A 7 5.77 -12.98 -6.46
CA ALA A 7 6.31 -12.87 -5.12
C ALA A 7 7.19 -11.61 -4.96
N PHE A 8 8.15 -11.35 -5.84
CA PHE A 8 9.00 -10.15 -5.73
C PHE A 8 9.63 -9.82 -7.08
N ALA A 9 9.11 -8.83 -7.81
CA ALA A 9 9.82 -8.24 -8.95
C ALA A 9 10.44 -6.90 -8.52
N THR A 10 11.32 -6.95 -7.51
CA THR A 10 12.25 -5.86 -7.24
C THR A 10 13.56 -6.18 -7.98
N GLN A 11 14.40 -5.18 -8.28
CA GLN A 11 15.76 -5.44 -8.79
C GLN A 11 16.61 -6.34 -7.86
N TYR A 12 16.13 -6.57 -6.64
CA TYR A 12 16.78 -7.35 -5.59
C TYR A 12 16.30 -8.80 -5.52
N THR A 13 15.45 -9.30 -6.42
CA THR A 13 14.92 -10.68 -6.35
C THR A 13 16.02 -11.74 -6.24
N TRP A 14 17.13 -11.59 -6.95
CA TRP A 14 18.26 -12.51 -6.89
C TRP A 14 19.00 -12.42 -5.55
N ILE A 15 19.11 -11.23 -4.95
CA ILE A 15 19.70 -11.00 -3.62
C ILE A 15 18.82 -11.64 -2.55
N ILE A 16 17.50 -11.41 -2.62
CA ILE A 16 16.53 -12.01 -1.71
C ILE A 16 16.60 -13.53 -1.80
N GLY A 17 16.70 -14.10 -3.01
CA GLY A 17 16.90 -15.54 -3.20
C GLY A 17 18.15 -16.08 -2.52
N ALA A 18 19.29 -15.39 -2.66
CA ALA A 18 20.53 -15.76 -1.99
C ALA A 18 20.42 -15.67 -0.45
N LEU A 19 19.77 -14.64 0.07
CA LEU A 19 19.53 -14.47 1.50
C LEU A 19 18.61 -15.56 2.07
N VAL A 20 17.54 -15.92 1.36
CA VAL A 20 16.65 -17.03 1.76
C VAL A 20 17.40 -18.35 1.81
N PHE A 21 18.28 -18.62 0.84
CA PHE A 21 19.13 -19.80 0.87
C PHE A 21 20.06 -19.81 2.08
N LEU A 22 20.75 -18.69 2.36
CA LEU A 22 21.64 -18.55 3.51
C LEU A 22 20.89 -18.72 4.84
N MET A 23 19.66 -18.21 4.94
CA MET A 23 18.78 -18.41 6.09
C MET A 23 18.47 -19.90 6.32
N GLY A 24 18.23 -20.67 5.24
CA GLY A 24 18.08 -22.12 5.33
C GLY A 24 19.35 -22.83 5.81
N VAL A 25 20.52 -22.38 5.35
CA VAL A 25 21.82 -22.92 5.77
C VAL A 25 22.08 -22.66 7.26
N SER A 26 21.81 -21.44 7.77
CA SER A 26 22.02 -21.11 9.18
C SER A 26 21.11 -21.93 10.11
N ILE A 27 19.84 -22.10 9.73
CA ILE A 27 18.88 -22.94 10.47
C ILE A 27 19.35 -24.40 10.47
N ARG A 28 19.74 -24.94 9.31
CA ARG A 28 20.23 -26.33 9.21
C ARG A 28 21.53 -26.53 9.99
N HIS A 29 22.41 -25.55 10.02
CA HIS A 29 23.65 -25.61 10.80
C HIS A 29 23.38 -25.73 12.31
N TYR A 30 22.38 -25.01 12.81
CA TYR A 30 21.92 -25.13 14.20
C TYR A 30 21.48 -26.55 14.52
N PHE A 31 20.51 -27.08 13.73
CA PHE A 31 19.96 -28.41 13.97
C PHE A 31 21.00 -29.51 13.81
N ASN A 32 21.89 -29.41 12.82
CA ASN A 32 22.95 -30.39 12.60
C ASN A 32 23.94 -30.42 13.78
N SER A 33 24.37 -29.25 14.27
CA SER A 33 25.29 -29.16 15.41
C SER A 33 24.64 -29.64 16.72
N ASN A 34 23.37 -29.33 16.92
CA ASN A 34 22.62 -29.81 18.07
C ASN A 34 22.38 -31.33 18.02
N HIS A 35 22.06 -31.90 16.85
CA HIS A 35 21.85 -33.34 16.67
C HIS A 35 23.17 -34.14 16.81
N ALA A 36 24.28 -33.56 16.37
CA ALA A 36 25.63 -34.13 16.52
C ALA A 36 26.19 -34.03 17.96
N ARG A 37 25.46 -33.38 18.90
CA ARG A 37 25.90 -33.08 20.28
C ARG A 37 27.23 -32.31 20.36
N THR A 38 27.62 -31.60 19.30
CA THR A 38 28.86 -30.80 19.25
C THR A 38 28.69 -29.41 19.88
N GLY A 39 27.47 -29.02 20.26
CA GLY A 39 27.18 -27.80 21.00
C GLY A 39 25.82 -27.21 20.64
N ASN A 40 25.48 -26.06 21.24
CA ASN A 40 24.26 -25.30 20.96
C ASN A 40 24.64 -23.93 20.38
N PRO A 41 24.86 -23.82 19.05
CA PRO A 41 25.34 -22.59 18.42
C PRO A 41 24.21 -21.55 18.31
N THR A 42 23.82 -20.93 19.41
CA THR A 42 22.71 -19.96 19.47
C THR A 42 22.91 -18.73 18.58
N TRP A 43 24.15 -18.42 18.17
CA TRP A 43 24.47 -17.34 17.24
C TRP A 43 23.76 -17.48 15.88
N THR A 44 23.43 -18.70 15.46
CA THR A 44 22.72 -18.95 14.20
C THR A 44 21.33 -18.31 14.19
N TRP A 45 20.68 -18.20 15.35
CA TRP A 45 19.39 -17.52 15.48
C TRP A 45 19.53 -16.01 15.29
N ALA A 46 20.58 -15.40 15.84
CA ALA A 46 20.87 -13.98 15.60
C ALA A 46 21.13 -13.71 14.11
N VAL A 47 21.91 -14.57 13.45
CA VAL A 47 22.17 -14.45 12.00
C VAL A 47 20.91 -14.65 11.17
N THR A 48 20.09 -15.64 11.52
CA THR A 48 18.80 -15.88 10.85
C THR A 48 17.87 -14.67 10.99
N ALA A 49 17.80 -14.07 12.18
CA ALA A 49 17.00 -12.87 12.43
C ALA A 49 17.48 -11.66 11.62
N VAL A 50 18.79 -11.42 11.55
CA VAL A 50 19.38 -10.34 10.73
C VAL A 50 19.06 -10.55 9.24
N ILE A 51 19.24 -11.77 8.73
CA ILE A 51 18.92 -12.11 7.34
C ILE A 51 17.44 -11.87 7.05
N PHE A 52 16.55 -12.26 7.96
CA PHE A 52 15.12 -12.04 7.83
C PHE A 52 14.77 -10.54 7.76
N ILE A 53 15.34 -9.71 8.64
CA ILE A 53 15.15 -8.25 8.63
C ILE A 53 15.63 -7.65 7.30
N LEU A 54 16.78 -8.08 6.79
CA LEU A 54 17.30 -7.62 5.49
C LEU A 54 16.38 -7.98 4.33
N ILE A 55 15.82 -9.21 4.33
CA ILE A 55 14.84 -9.62 3.33
C ILE A 55 13.59 -8.73 3.40
N MET A 56 13.05 -8.49 4.60
CA MET A 56 11.90 -7.59 4.77
C MET A 56 12.20 -6.19 4.25
N TRP A 57 13.34 -5.62 4.62
CA TRP A 57 13.73 -4.27 4.19
C TRP A 57 13.89 -4.18 2.67
N LEU A 58 14.61 -5.11 2.04
CA LEU A 58 14.79 -5.15 0.57
C LEU A 58 13.47 -5.36 -0.18
N SER A 59 12.47 -5.96 0.48
CA SER A 59 11.14 -6.18 -0.10
C SER A 59 10.27 -4.93 -0.06
N VAL A 60 10.33 -4.15 1.01
CA VAL A 60 9.44 -2.99 1.24
C VAL A 60 10.04 -1.66 0.78
N ALA A 61 11.36 -1.46 0.92
CA ALA A 61 12.02 -0.20 0.59
C ALA A 61 11.71 0.35 -0.82
N PRO A 62 11.69 -0.49 -1.89
CA PRO A 62 11.38 0.00 -3.24
C PRO A 62 9.93 0.46 -3.41
N ALA A 63 8.99 -0.09 -2.65
CA ALA A 63 7.59 0.32 -2.71
C ALA A 63 7.39 1.69 -2.05
N MET A 64 8.04 1.92 -0.90
CA MET A 64 8.00 3.21 -0.22
C MET A 64 8.64 4.32 -1.06
N SER A 65 9.80 4.06 -1.68
CA SER A 65 10.46 5.07 -2.53
C SER A 65 9.61 5.46 -3.75
N ARG A 66 8.92 4.49 -4.36
CA ARG A 66 8.01 4.76 -5.49
C ARG A 66 6.80 5.59 -5.06
N ALA A 67 6.22 5.31 -3.90
CA ALA A 67 5.07 6.07 -3.39
C ALA A 67 5.46 7.54 -3.14
N GLU A 68 6.66 7.79 -2.62
CA GLU A 68 7.20 9.14 -2.43
C GLU A 68 7.51 9.85 -3.77
N GLU A 69 8.09 9.12 -4.72
CA GLU A 69 8.34 9.62 -6.08
C GLU A 69 7.04 10.00 -6.78
N ASP A 70 6.01 9.14 -6.75
CA ASP A 70 4.71 9.40 -7.35
C ASP A 70 4.01 10.63 -6.76
N LEU A 71 4.12 10.84 -5.45
CA LEU A 71 3.59 12.02 -4.78
C LEU A 71 4.34 13.30 -5.19
N SER A 72 5.67 13.23 -5.24
CA SER A 72 6.51 14.38 -5.62
C SER A 72 6.37 14.75 -7.10
N ALA A 73 6.03 13.78 -7.96
CA ALA A 73 5.80 13.98 -9.39
C ALA A 73 4.42 14.59 -9.72
N LEU A 74 3.52 14.78 -8.73
CA LEU A 74 2.21 15.37 -8.96
C LEU A 74 2.32 16.85 -9.37
N PRO A 75 1.53 17.30 -10.37
CA PRO A 75 1.40 18.72 -10.68
C PRO A 75 0.91 19.52 -9.46
N PRO A 76 1.31 20.81 -9.32
CA PRO A 76 0.88 21.66 -8.20
C PRO A 76 -0.65 21.74 -8.00
N SER A 77 -1.42 21.66 -9.09
CA SER A 77 -2.88 21.67 -9.05
C SER A 77 -3.49 20.43 -8.37
N VAL A 78 -2.74 19.32 -8.34
CA VAL A 78 -3.14 18.04 -7.73
C VAL A 78 -2.47 17.85 -6.37
N SER A 79 -1.17 18.15 -6.25
CA SER A 79 -0.41 17.93 -5.01
C SER A 79 -0.98 18.72 -3.83
N ARG A 80 -1.60 19.89 -4.07
CA ARG A 80 -2.34 20.65 -3.04
C ARG A 80 -3.42 19.86 -2.31
N PHE A 81 -4.00 18.84 -2.94
CA PHE A 81 -4.99 17.96 -2.31
C PHE A 81 -4.33 16.99 -1.33
N ALA A 82 -3.14 16.48 -1.67
CA ALA A 82 -2.34 15.61 -0.80
C ALA A 82 -1.68 16.38 0.37
N GLN A 83 -1.46 17.69 0.21
CA GLN A 83 -0.85 18.55 1.23
C GLN A 83 -1.87 19.17 2.21
N ALA A 84 -3.16 18.94 2.01
CA ALA A 84 -4.20 19.48 2.87
C ALA A 84 -4.14 18.85 4.26
N ALA A 85 -4.42 19.62 5.31
CA ALA A 85 -4.34 19.15 6.69
C ALA A 85 -5.20 17.90 6.97
N ASP A 86 -6.38 17.82 6.34
CA ASP A 86 -7.32 16.72 6.51
C ASP A 86 -7.03 15.50 5.60
N PHE A 87 -6.00 15.59 4.74
CA PHE A 87 -5.78 14.59 3.69
C PHE A 87 -5.52 13.19 4.24
N ASP A 88 -4.74 13.04 5.30
CA ASP A 88 -4.45 11.73 5.88
C ASP A 88 -5.72 11.01 6.34
N GLN A 89 -6.66 11.74 6.96
CA GLN A 89 -7.94 11.19 7.40
C GLN A 89 -8.82 10.82 6.21
N VAL A 90 -8.84 11.67 5.17
CA VAL A 90 -9.55 11.38 3.92
C VAL A 90 -8.97 10.16 3.22
N TYR A 91 -7.65 10.05 3.14
CA TYR A 91 -6.95 8.93 2.52
C TYR A 91 -7.29 7.62 3.23
N ASN A 92 -7.24 7.59 4.57
CA ASN A 92 -7.62 6.42 5.36
C ASN A 92 -9.11 6.05 5.17
N THR A 93 -9.98 7.04 5.10
CA THR A 93 -11.42 6.84 4.81
C THR A 93 -11.60 6.24 3.41
N VAL A 94 -10.99 6.82 2.39
CA VAL A 94 -11.13 6.38 1.00
C VAL A 94 -10.54 4.99 0.81
N THR A 95 -9.35 4.72 1.33
CA THR A 95 -8.76 3.38 1.26
C THR A 95 -9.60 2.37 2.03
N GLY A 96 -10.10 2.69 3.23
CA GLY A 96 -10.95 1.80 4.02
C GLY A 96 -12.31 1.50 3.38
N ARG A 97 -12.91 2.47 2.66
CA ARG A 97 -14.27 2.33 2.11
C ARG A 97 -14.31 1.94 0.62
N CYS A 98 -13.26 2.24 -0.15
CA CYS A 98 -13.28 2.16 -1.62
C CYS A 98 -12.29 1.15 -2.22
N SER A 99 -11.15 0.89 -1.56
CA SER A 99 -10.05 0.08 -2.14
C SER A 99 -10.46 -1.36 -2.47
N MET A 100 -11.42 -1.93 -1.72
CA MET A 100 -11.96 -3.27 -1.97
C MET A 100 -12.42 -3.49 -3.42
N CYS A 101 -12.89 -2.42 -4.08
CA CYS A 101 -13.35 -2.41 -5.47
C CYS A 101 -12.39 -1.63 -6.39
N HIS A 102 -11.78 -0.55 -5.88
CA HIS A 102 -10.95 0.38 -6.62
C HIS A 102 -9.46 0.18 -6.31
N ALA A 103 -8.96 -1.04 -6.55
CA ALA A 103 -7.57 -1.42 -6.37
C ALA A 103 -6.97 -1.99 -7.67
N GLU A 104 -5.64 -2.05 -7.74
CA GLU A 104 -4.91 -2.84 -8.73
C GLU A 104 -5.43 -4.29 -8.75
N MET A 105 -5.64 -4.85 -7.56
CA MET A 105 -6.21 -6.18 -7.35
C MET A 105 -7.44 -6.07 -6.44
N PRO A 106 -8.63 -5.81 -7.00
CA PRO A 106 -9.86 -5.78 -6.23
C PRO A 106 -10.14 -7.15 -5.59
N VAL A 107 -10.75 -7.11 -4.41
CA VAL A 107 -11.08 -8.29 -3.59
C VAL A 107 -12.57 -8.45 -3.35
N TYR A 108 -13.39 -7.54 -3.88
CA TYR A 108 -14.84 -7.66 -3.83
C TYR A 108 -15.36 -8.71 -4.84
N PRO A 109 -16.21 -9.68 -4.44
CA PRO A 109 -16.70 -10.71 -5.34
C PRO A 109 -17.36 -10.16 -6.61
N GLY A 110 -16.94 -10.68 -7.77
CA GLY A 110 -17.46 -10.27 -9.07
C GLY A 110 -16.78 -9.02 -9.66
N ILE A 111 -15.87 -8.37 -8.93
CA ILE A 111 -15.04 -7.27 -9.43
C ILE A 111 -13.63 -7.81 -9.64
N ASN A 112 -13.26 -8.05 -10.90
CA ASN A 112 -11.95 -8.60 -11.26
C ASN A 112 -10.93 -7.50 -11.63
N TRP A 113 -11.38 -6.26 -11.82
CA TRP A 113 -10.57 -5.09 -12.14
C TRP A 113 -11.25 -3.83 -11.62
N ALA A 114 -10.45 -2.83 -11.28
CA ALA A 114 -10.94 -1.54 -10.84
C ALA A 114 -11.99 -0.98 -11.81
N PRO A 115 -13.22 -0.67 -11.36
CA PRO A 115 -14.23 -0.06 -12.20
C PRO A 115 -13.69 1.24 -12.81
N HIS A 116 -13.89 1.40 -14.12
CA HIS A 116 -13.35 2.53 -14.92
C HIS A 116 -11.83 2.70 -14.85
N GLY A 117 -11.07 1.69 -14.42
CA GLY A 117 -9.63 1.79 -14.21
C GLY A 117 -9.24 2.72 -13.06
N LEU A 118 -10.19 3.12 -12.21
CA LEU A 118 -9.94 4.02 -11.10
C LEU A 118 -9.41 3.24 -9.90
N ARG A 119 -8.14 3.48 -9.55
CA ARG A 119 -7.48 2.92 -8.37
C ARG A 119 -7.38 3.98 -7.28
N LEU A 120 -7.48 3.54 -6.03
CA LEU A 120 -7.56 4.38 -4.82
C LEU A 120 -6.77 3.72 -3.68
N GLU A 121 -5.57 3.22 -3.97
CA GLU A 121 -4.71 2.53 -3.01
C GLU A 121 -3.56 3.41 -2.52
N THR A 122 -3.13 4.37 -3.34
CA THR A 122 -2.03 5.29 -3.02
C THR A 122 -2.53 6.71 -2.80
N GLN A 123 -1.78 7.48 -2.01
CA GLN A 123 -2.09 8.89 -1.78
C GLN A 123 -2.12 9.68 -3.10
N ALA A 124 -1.20 9.39 -4.02
CA ALA A 124 -1.15 10.05 -5.32
C ALA A 124 -2.38 9.75 -6.19
N GLU A 125 -2.90 8.54 -6.15
CA GLU A 125 -4.16 8.18 -6.81
C GLU A 125 -5.36 8.89 -6.20
N VAL A 126 -5.47 8.91 -4.86
CA VAL A 126 -6.56 9.59 -4.15
C VAL A 126 -6.55 11.10 -4.45
N ALA A 127 -5.37 11.72 -4.45
CA ALA A 127 -5.23 13.14 -4.80
C ALA A 127 -5.63 13.42 -6.26
N ARG A 128 -5.21 12.58 -7.21
CA ARG A 128 -5.64 12.68 -8.62
C ARG A 128 -7.15 12.52 -8.78
N ALA A 129 -7.77 11.66 -7.98
CA ALA A 129 -9.20 11.38 -8.02
C ALA A 129 -10.06 12.31 -7.15
N ALA A 130 -9.48 13.34 -6.50
CA ALA A 130 -10.14 14.17 -5.49
C ALA A 130 -11.54 14.66 -5.91
N ARG A 131 -11.67 15.16 -7.14
CA ARG A 131 -12.95 15.64 -7.69
C ARG A 131 -13.99 14.52 -7.84
N LEU A 132 -13.58 13.34 -8.30
CA LEU A 132 -14.48 12.20 -8.47
C LEU A 132 -14.95 11.66 -7.12
N ILE A 133 -14.02 11.53 -6.16
CA ILE A 133 -14.33 11.11 -4.79
C ILE A 133 -15.34 12.07 -4.16
N TYR A 134 -15.10 13.37 -4.30
CA TYR A 134 -16.01 14.41 -3.83
C TYR A 134 -17.40 14.29 -4.45
N LEU A 135 -17.49 14.15 -5.77
CA LEU A 135 -18.77 14.09 -6.47
C LEU A 135 -19.55 12.81 -6.13
N GLN A 136 -18.88 11.66 -6.12
CA GLN A 136 -19.53 10.36 -5.99
C GLN A 136 -19.79 9.96 -4.54
N ALA A 137 -18.78 10.09 -3.66
CA ALA A 137 -18.90 9.69 -2.26
C ALA A 137 -19.43 10.82 -1.37
N GLY A 138 -18.88 12.04 -1.55
CA GLY A 138 -19.22 13.18 -0.70
C GLY A 138 -20.57 13.83 -1.03
N ARG A 139 -20.85 14.09 -2.31
CA ARG A 139 -22.01 14.88 -2.78
C ARG A 139 -23.20 14.02 -3.18
N ALA A 140 -23.01 13.08 -4.11
CA ALA A 140 -24.11 12.29 -4.67
C ALA A 140 -24.48 11.06 -3.83
N HIS A 141 -23.61 10.67 -2.89
CA HIS A 141 -23.74 9.43 -2.11
C HIS A 141 -23.89 8.17 -3.00
N ALA A 142 -23.43 8.25 -4.24
CA ALA A 142 -23.46 7.16 -5.21
C ALA A 142 -22.44 6.07 -4.88
N MET A 143 -21.36 6.46 -4.21
CA MET A 143 -20.32 5.55 -3.72
C MET A 143 -20.23 5.60 -2.20
N PRO A 144 -20.00 4.47 -1.53
CA PRO A 144 -20.08 3.09 -2.06
C PRO A 144 -21.51 2.74 -2.51
N PRO A 145 -21.70 1.90 -3.54
CA PRO A 145 -23.05 1.56 -4.03
C PRO A 145 -23.86 0.91 -2.92
N SER A 146 -25.10 1.36 -2.70
CA SER A 146 -25.96 0.89 -1.59
C SER A 146 -25.28 0.92 -0.21
N ASN A 147 -24.28 1.79 -0.03
CA ASN A 147 -23.43 1.87 1.15
C ASN A 147 -22.80 0.55 1.60
N LEU A 148 -22.36 -0.30 0.67
CA LEU A 148 -21.81 -1.64 0.94
C LEU A 148 -20.67 -1.68 1.97
N SER A 149 -19.84 -0.64 2.07
CA SER A 149 -18.76 -0.56 3.06
C SER A 149 -19.13 0.24 4.30
N TRP A 150 -20.42 0.51 4.54
CA TRP A 150 -20.92 1.21 5.73
C TRP A 150 -20.24 2.56 5.95
N MET A 151 -20.17 3.36 4.90
CA MET A 151 -19.61 4.71 4.98
C MET A 151 -20.58 5.63 5.72
N GLU A 152 -20.08 6.29 6.74
CA GLU A 152 -20.83 7.14 7.66
C GLU A 152 -20.96 8.59 7.13
N ASP A 153 -21.90 9.36 7.68
CA ASP A 153 -22.19 10.72 7.19
C ASP A 153 -21.09 11.72 7.53
N ASP A 154 -20.37 11.50 8.63
CA ASP A 154 -19.19 12.27 9.05
C ASP A 154 -18.00 12.04 8.11
N GLU A 155 -17.76 10.80 7.69
CA GLU A 155 -16.76 10.45 6.67
C GLU A 155 -17.07 11.14 5.33
N ARG A 156 -18.35 11.20 4.94
CA ARG A 156 -18.78 11.95 3.75
C ARG A 156 -18.58 13.45 3.93
N ALA A 157 -18.86 13.98 5.13
CA ALA A 157 -18.64 15.39 5.46
C ALA A 157 -17.16 15.76 5.40
N LEU A 158 -16.28 14.91 5.93
CA LEU A 158 -14.83 15.06 5.87
C LEU A 158 -14.34 15.19 4.42
N ILE A 159 -14.79 14.31 3.52
CA ILE A 159 -14.44 14.39 2.08
C ILE A 159 -14.92 15.69 1.46
N ARG A 160 -16.14 16.14 1.80
CA ARG A 160 -16.68 17.41 1.29
C ARG A 160 -15.84 18.60 1.75
N GLN A 161 -15.56 18.66 3.05
CA GLN A 161 -14.78 19.72 3.68
C GLN A 161 -13.37 19.79 3.09
N TRP A 162 -12.66 18.66 3.01
CA TRP A 162 -11.33 18.59 2.44
C TRP A 162 -11.28 19.12 1.00
N TYR A 163 -12.16 18.62 0.12
CA TYR A 163 -12.16 19.04 -1.27
C TYR A 163 -12.50 20.52 -1.43
N GLN A 164 -13.50 21.01 -0.70
CA GLN A 164 -13.92 22.40 -0.76
C GLN A 164 -12.86 23.34 -0.20
N GLY A 165 -12.27 23.01 0.96
CA GLY A 165 -11.20 23.80 1.57
C GLY A 165 -10.02 24.00 0.62
N VAL A 166 -9.56 22.93 -0.03
CA VAL A 166 -8.46 23.03 -1.02
C VAL A 166 -8.85 23.86 -2.24
N VAL A 167 -10.08 23.75 -2.73
CA VAL A 167 -10.56 24.52 -3.88
C VAL A 167 -10.70 26.01 -3.55
N ASP A 168 -11.22 26.33 -2.37
CA ASP A 168 -11.48 27.72 -1.96
C ASP A 168 -10.18 28.44 -1.58
N SER A 169 -9.22 27.76 -0.94
CA SER A 169 -7.88 28.32 -0.69
C SER A 169 -7.10 28.64 -1.97
N GLY A 170 -7.41 27.99 -3.09
CA GLY A 170 -6.77 28.28 -4.38
C GLY A 170 -7.41 29.41 -5.20
N ARG A 171 -8.48 30.04 -4.69
CA ARG A 171 -9.15 31.20 -5.31
C ARG A 171 -8.79 32.53 -4.66
N GLY A 172 -8.08 32.49 -3.54
CA GLY A 172 -7.62 33.67 -2.78
C GLY A 172 -6.28 34.19 -3.25
#